data_AF-A0AAN0JMJ0-F1
#
_entry.id   AF-A0AAN0JMJ0-F1
#
_cell.length_a   1.000
_cell.length_b   1.000
_cell.length_c   1.000
_cell.angle_alpha   90.00
_cell.angle_beta   90.00
_cell.angle_gamma   90.00
#
_symmetry.space_group_name_H-M   'P 1'
#
loop_
_entity.id
_entity.type
_entity.pdbx_description
1 polymer ?
#
loop_
_entity_poly.entity_id
_entity_poly.type
_entity_poly.pdbx_seq_one_letter_code
_entity_poly.pdbx_strand_id
1 'polypeptide(L)'
;MNEEDTKQALRYFNDVSLMLYYPDITNAVFIDSKPILEILSQLLALTYVTDKNTRALILINPVSRTVTNNLKEGFFNEDILEHLKSRSVIFCLPEFQLCDLIRLFLHLNIITKLEDEPKGHYFIPYALPSYNEPVSIKETNAKPLLIVWREEKSEEILPFPTGLFPLTIVHLLNQKEYITKISPLTPEYCKFRDAMSLKIMFKRKEDTLHLINRYTNIEVYFTGPTQHFPLVRKLLTKATDNSSDAMHLKIITSMHLLALQRGIAATVLLDPVKMDLLRVTMEHK
;
A
#
# COMPACT_ATOMS: atom_id res chain seq x y z
N MET A 1 -16.88 -36.29 9.69
CA MET A 1 -15.91 -35.19 9.52
C MET A 1 -15.72 -34.57 10.88
N ASN A 2 -14.49 -34.54 11.39
CA ASN A 2 -14.20 -33.92 12.67
C ASN A 2 -14.03 -32.39 12.50
N GLU A 3 -13.92 -31.66 13.61
CA GLU A 3 -13.78 -30.19 13.57
C GLU A 3 -12.50 -29.75 12.83
N GLU A 4 -11.41 -30.50 12.96
CA GLU A 4 -10.13 -30.19 12.32
C GLU A 4 -10.19 -30.39 10.81
N ASP A 5 -10.78 -31.49 10.33
CA ASP A 5 -11.03 -31.73 8.91
C ASP A 5 -11.85 -30.58 8.30
N THR A 6 -12.82 -30.05 9.06
CA THR A 6 -13.67 -28.93 8.64
C THR A 6 -12.84 -27.64 8.51
N LYS A 7 -12.02 -27.31 9.50
CA LYS A 7 -11.13 -26.13 9.46
C LYS A 7 -10.13 -26.20 8.32
N GLN A 8 -9.59 -27.39 8.06
CA GLN A 8 -8.67 -27.61 6.93
C GLN A 8 -9.36 -27.42 5.59
N ALA A 9 -10.57 -27.94 5.42
CA ALA A 9 -11.36 -27.73 4.21
C ALA A 9 -11.66 -26.24 3.99
N LEU A 10 -12.10 -25.52 5.03
CA LEU A 10 -12.39 -24.08 4.94
C LEU A 10 -11.14 -23.26 4.56
N ARG A 11 -9.98 -23.56 5.15
CA ARG A 11 -8.70 -22.94 4.78
C ARG A 11 -8.35 -23.19 3.32
N TYR A 12 -8.46 -24.44 2.87
CA TYR A 12 -8.21 -24.80 1.48
C TYR A 12 -9.09 -23.98 0.52
N PHE A 13 -10.39 -23.89 0.78
CA PHE A 13 -11.31 -23.12 -0.07
C PHE A 13 -11.04 -21.61 -0.05
N ASN A 14 -10.55 -21.08 1.06
CA ASN A 14 -10.07 -19.69 1.15
C ASN A 14 -8.82 -19.48 0.28
N ASP A 15 -7.85 -20.39 0.36
CA ASP A 15 -6.59 -20.28 -0.37
C ASP A 15 -6.81 -20.36 -1.89
N VAL A 16 -7.82 -21.11 -2.34
CA VAL A 16 -8.23 -21.15 -3.76
C VAL A 16 -9.26 -20.07 -4.14
N SER A 17 -9.48 -19.07 -3.28
CA SER A 17 -10.36 -17.91 -3.51
C SER A 17 -11.82 -18.27 -3.82
N LEU A 18 -12.30 -19.43 -3.36
CA LEU A 18 -13.70 -19.85 -3.52
C LEU A 18 -14.61 -19.35 -2.38
N MET A 19 -14.03 -19.00 -1.24
CA MET A 19 -14.72 -18.38 -0.11
C MET A 19 -13.76 -17.46 0.66
N LEU A 20 -14.25 -16.69 1.62
CA LEU A 20 -13.40 -16.00 2.60
C LEU A 20 -13.60 -16.62 3.98
N TYR A 21 -12.50 -17.06 4.57
CA TYR A 21 -12.48 -17.68 5.90
C TYR A 21 -11.31 -17.13 6.72
N TYR A 22 -11.63 -16.22 7.65
CA TYR A 22 -10.67 -15.57 8.54
C TYR A 22 -11.08 -15.75 10.00
N PRO A 23 -10.93 -16.96 10.58
CA PRO A 23 -11.44 -17.29 11.91
C PRO A 23 -10.80 -16.46 13.04
N ASP A 24 -9.59 -15.95 12.83
CA ASP A 24 -8.90 -15.07 13.80
C ASP A 24 -9.48 -13.64 13.80
N ILE A 25 -10.29 -13.30 12.79
CA ILE A 25 -10.82 -11.96 12.55
C ILE A 25 -12.34 -11.91 12.79
N THR A 26 -13.07 -12.89 12.28
CA THR A 26 -14.52 -12.99 12.37
C THR A 26 -14.96 -14.45 12.40
N ASN A 27 -16.08 -14.71 13.07
CA ASN A 27 -16.71 -16.04 13.09
C ASN A 27 -17.54 -16.32 11.82
N ALA A 28 -17.71 -15.32 10.95
CA ALA A 28 -18.45 -15.46 9.70
C ALA A 28 -17.61 -16.15 8.61
N VAL A 29 -18.25 -17.03 7.85
CA VAL A 29 -17.70 -17.66 6.64
C VAL A 29 -18.41 -17.07 5.43
N PHE A 30 -17.68 -16.44 4.52
CA PHE A 30 -18.27 -15.85 3.32
C PHE A 30 -18.13 -16.80 2.15
N ILE A 31 -19.16 -17.58 1.89
CA ILE A 31 -19.23 -18.42 0.68
C ILE A 31 -19.24 -17.54 -0.58
N ASP A 32 -19.91 -16.40 -0.52
CA ASP A 32 -19.90 -15.38 -1.57
C ASP A 32 -19.20 -14.11 -1.05
N SER A 33 -18.09 -13.73 -1.70
CA SER A 33 -17.33 -12.52 -1.39
C SER A 33 -17.93 -11.26 -2.04
N LYS A 34 -18.85 -11.41 -2.99
CA LYS A 34 -19.48 -10.31 -3.74
C LYS A 34 -20.00 -9.19 -2.84
N PRO A 35 -20.70 -9.47 -1.71
CA PRO A 35 -21.23 -8.38 -0.91
C PRO A 35 -20.14 -7.52 -0.23
N ILE A 36 -18.98 -8.10 0.11
CA ILE A 36 -17.82 -7.35 0.62
C ILE A 36 -17.24 -6.49 -0.50
N LEU A 37 -17.09 -7.07 -1.69
CA LEU A 37 -16.61 -6.35 -2.88
C LEU A 37 -17.55 -5.21 -3.27
N GLU A 38 -18.86 -5.38 -3.09
CA GLU A 38 -19.85 -4.35 -3.36
C GLU A 38 -19.69 -3.15 -2.41
N ILE A 39 -19.45 -3.38 -1.12
CA ILE A 39 -19.17 -2.30 -0.17
C ILE A 39 -17.89 -1.54 -0.56
N LEU A 40 -16.81 -2.26 -0.90
CA LEU A 40 -15.57 -1.63 -1.37
C LEU A 40 -15.79 -0.83 -2.66
N SER A 41 -16.54 -1.39 -3.61
CA SER A 41 -16.86 -0.74 -4.87
C SER A 41 -17.68 0.53 -4.66
N GLN A 42 -18.68 0.48 -3.78
CA GLN A 42 -19.49 1.64 -3.42
C GLN A 42 -18.66 2.70 -2.69
N LEU A 43 -17.79 2.30 -1.76
CA LEU A 43 -16.87 3.21 -1.07
C LEU A 43 -15.96 3.93 -2.07
N LEU A 44 -15.35 3.20 -3.00
CA LEU A 44 -14.50 3.77 -4.04
C LEU A 44 -15.28 4.63 -5.03
N ALA A 45 -16.50 4.22 -5.42
CA ALA A 45 -17.33 4.99 -6.34
C ALA A 45 -17.63 6.41 -5.80
N LEU A 46 -17.74 6.59 -4.48
CA LEU A 46 -17.95 7.90 -3.86
C LEU A 46 -16.81 8.90 -4.13
N THR A 47 -15.61 8.44 -4.49
CA THR A 47 -14.49 9.33 -4.82
C THR A 47 -14.63 9.90 -6.24
N TYR A 48 -15.25 9.17 -7.15
CA TYR A 48 -15.42 9.53 -8.56
C TYR A 48 -16.71 10.29 -8.83
N VAL A 49 -17.80 9.94 -8.16
CA VAL A 49 -19.11 10.55 -8.41
C VAL A 49 -19.16 11.98 -7.86
N THR A 50 -19.43 12.95 -8.73
CA THR A 50 -19.53 14.37 -8.37
C THR A 50 -20.96 14.89 -8.30
N ASP A 51 -21.89 14.30 -9.06
CA ASP A 51 -23.28 14.72 -9.09
C ASP A 51 -24.10 14.15 -7.91
N LYS A 52 -25.09 14.91 -7.46
CA LYS A 52 -25.89 14.58 -6.28
C LYS A 52 -26.79 13.36 -6.51
N ASN A 53 -27.29 13.16 -7.74
CA ASN A 53 -28.27 12.13 -8.03
C ASN A 53 -27.64 10.75 -8.00
N THR A 54 -26.48 10.57 -8.65
CA THR A 54 -25.72 9.33 -8.63
C THR A 54 -25.22 9.01 -7.23
N ARG A 55 -24.85 10.01 -6.41
CA ARG A 55 -24.51 9.78 -5.00
C ARG A 55 -25.67 9.25 -4.18
N ALA A 56 -26.89 9.71 -4.42
CA ALA A 56 -28.09 9.20 -3.77
C ALA A 56 -28.41 7.75 -4.18
N LEU A 57 -27.88 7.27 -5.31
CA LEU A 57 -27.94 5.86 -5.69
C LEU A 57 -26.96 4.99 -4.89
N ILE A 58 -25.94 5.55 -4.24
CA ILE A 58 -24.98 4.82 -3.42
C ILE A 58 -25.33 4.96 -1.93
N LEU A 59 -25.60 6.19 -1.48
CA LEU A 59 -25.89 6.51 -0.10
C LEU A 59 -27.38 6.79 0.08
N ILE A 60 -28.04 6.07 1.00
CA ILE A 60 -29.44 6.38 1.38
C ILE A 60 -29.52 7.78 2.01
N ASN A 61 -28.58 8.10 2.89
CA ASN A 61 -28.50 9.38 3.56
C ASN A 61 -27.32 10.19 3.01
N PRO A 62 -27.50 11.50 2.75
CA PRO A 62 -26.44 12.33 2.23
C PRO A 62 -25.32 12.46 3.26
N VAL A 63 -24.09 12.18 2.81
CA VAL A 63 -22.87 12.40 3.58
C VAL A 63 -22.38 13.84 3.37
N SER A 64 -21.77 14.44 4.40
CA SER A 64 -21.29 15.82 4.30
C SER A 64 -20.23 15.99 3.20
N ARG A 65 -20.13 17.21 2.66
CA ARG A 65 -19.10 17.53 1.66
C ARG A 65 -17.69 17.31 2.21
N THR A 66 -17.47 17.59 3.50
CA THR A 66 -16.20 17.37 4.18
C THR A 66 -15.80 15.90 4.19
N VAL A 67 -16.70 15.00 4.58
CA VAL A 67 -16.42 13.55 4.58
C VAL A 67 -16.12 13.05 3.16
N THR A 68 -16.86 13.52 2.16
CA THR A 68 -16.58 13.13 0.76
C THR A 68 -15.23 13.65 0.28
N ASN A 69 -14.86 14.88 0.64
CA ASN A 69 -13.56 15.45 0.29
C ASN A 69 -12.42 14.71 0.98
N ASN A 70 -12.58 14.36 2.25
CA ASN A 70 -11.61 13.54 2.99
C ASN A 70 -11.44 12.18 2.32
N LEU A 71 -12.53 11.54 1.88
CA LEU A 71 -12.45 10.25 1.18
C LEU A 71 -11.70 10.34 -0.15
N LYS A 72 -11.89 11.42 -0.93
CA LYS A 72 -11.09 11.67 -2.14
C LYS A 72 -9.61 11.84 -1.85
N GLU A 73 -9.29 12.30 -0.65
CA GLU A 73 -7.95 12.34 -0.09
C GLU A 73 -7.52 11.03 0.59
N GLY A 74 -8.30 9.95 0.43
CA GLY A 74 -8.03 8.63 0.99
C GLY A 74 -8.43 8.45 2.45
N PHE A 75 -8.98 9.46 3.12
CA PHE A 75 -9.31 9.42 4.54
C PHE A 75 -10.80 9.20 4.80
N PHE A 76 -11.14 8.36 5.78
CA PHE A 76 -12.53 8.17 6.19
C PHE A 76 -12.65 7.74 7.64
N ASN A 77 -13.86 7.86 8.18
CA ASN A 77 -14.27 7.34 9.49
C ASN A 77 -15.34 6.27 9.30
N GLU A 78 -15.72 5.61 10.40
CA GLU A 78 -16.69 4.50 10.40
C GLU A 78 -18.10 4.94 9.96
N ASP A 79 -18.42 6.22 10.09
CA ASP A 79 -19.69 6.84 9.70
C ASP A 79 -20.04 6.55 8.24
N ILE A 80 -19.06 6.61 7.32
CA ILE A 80 -19.31 6.32 5.91
C ILE A 80 -19.70 4.85 5.69
N LEU A 81 -19.13 3.93 6.46
CA LEU A 81 -19.43 2.52 6.36
C LEU A 81 -20.78 2.17 7.00
N GLU A 82 -21.18 2.86 8.07
CA GLU A 82 -22.55 2.76 8.60
C GLU A 82 -23.60 3.16 7.55
N HIS A 83 -23.30 4.19 6.73
CA HIS A 83 -24.19 4.55 5.62
C HIS A 83 -24.26 3.46 4.54
N LEU A 84 -23.14 2.84 4.17
CA LEU A 84 -23.12 1.75 3.18
C LEU A 84 -23.76 0.46 3.72
N LYS A 85 -23.64 0.20 5.02
CA LYS A 85 -24.26 -0.93 5.72
C LYS A 85 -25.76 -1.00 5.52
N SER A 86 -26.44 0.15 5.50
CA SER A 86 -27.90 0.22 5.32
C SER A 86 -28.44 -0.43 4.02
N ARG A 87 -27.57 -0.67 3.03
CA ARG A 87 -27.93 -1.31 1.75
C ARG A 87 -27.38 -2.73 1.58
N SER A 88 -26.47 -3.18 2.45
CA SER A 88 -25.76 -4.43 2.23
C SER A 88 -26.37 -5.58 3.02
N VAL A 89 -26.67 -6.66 2.31
CA VAL A 89 -27.28 -7.88 2.85
C VAL A 89 -26.39 -8.60 3.87
N ILE A 90 -25.08 -8.35 3.88
CA ILE A 90 -24.17 -9.04 4.84
C ILE A 90 -24.41 -8.64 6.28
N PHE A 91 -24.93 -7.45 6.51
CA PHE A 91 -25.20 -6.95 7.85
C PHE A 91 -26.58 -7.36 8.36
N CYS A 92 -27.34 -8.15 7.60
CA CYS A 92 -28.55 -8.81 8.08
C CYS A 92 -28.23 -10.02 8.99
N LEU A 93 -26.98 -10.49 8.99
CA LEU A 93 -26.52 -11.59 9.83
C LEU A 93 -25.93 -11.05 11.15
N PRO A 94 -26.37 -11.53 12.33
CA PRO A 94 -25.84 -11.07 13.60
C PRO A 94 -24.34 -11.42 13.79
N GLU A 95 -23.85 -12.45 13.10
CA GLU A 95 -22.47 -12.94 13.17
C GLU A 95 -21.44 -12.01 12.52
N PHE A 96 -21.89 -11.00 11.75
CA PHE A 96 -21.00 -10.06 11.09
C PHE A 96 -21.42 -8.61 11.31
N GLN A 97 -20.60 -7.90 12.09
CA GLN A 97 -20.83 -6.50 12.43
C GLN A 97 -19.88 -5.58 11.66
N LEU A 98 -20.14 -4.27 11.70
CA LEU A 98 -19.30 -3.29 11.03
C LEU A 98 -17.83 -3.34 11.50
N CYS A 99 -17.61 -3.59 12.80
CA CYS A 99 -16.27 -3.74 13.35
C CYS A 99 -15.51 -4.93 12.75
N ASP A 100 -16.21 -6.01 12.39
CA ASP A 100 -15.62 -7.18 11.74
C ASP A 100 -15.20 -6.86 10.31
N LEU A 101 -16.00 -6.05 9.58
CA LEU A 101 -15.62 -5.56 8.25
C LEU A 101 -14.35 -4.69 8.31
N ILE A 102 -14.27 -3.78 9.26
CA ILE A 102 -13.08 -2.93 9.44
C ILE A 102 -11.86 -3.78 9.76
N ARG A 103 -11.99 -4.74 10.70
CA ARG A 103 -10.91 -5.68 11.03
C ARG A 103 -10.48 -6.50 9.82
N LEU A 104 -11.43 -6.95 9.00
CA LEU A 104 -11.14 -7.65 7.76
C LEU A 104 -10.37 -6.77 6.77
N PHE A 105 -10.79 -5.52 6.54
CA PHE A 105 -10.08 -4.61 5.65
C PHE A 105 -8.66 -4.27 6.13
N LEU A 106 -8.47 -4.14 7.45
CA LEU A 106 -7.14 -3.98 8.05
C LEU A 106 -6.29 -5.25 7.87
N HIS A 107 -6.86 -6.42 8.11
CA HIS A 107 -6.17 -7.70 7.95
C HIS A 107 -5.71 -7.93 6.51
N LEU A 108 -6.57 -7.60 5.54
CA LEU A 108 -6.27 -7.67 4.11
C LEU A 108 -5.39 -6.52 3.60
N ASN A 109 -4.93 -5.61 4.48
CA ASN A 109 -4.13 -4.44 4.14
C ASN A 109 -4.74 -3.55 3.04
N ILE A 110 -6.08 -3.54 2.95
CA ILE A 110 -6.82 -2.64 2.05
C ILE A 110 -6.80 -1.21 2.61
N ILE A 111 -6.87 -1.11 3.94
CA ILE A 111 -6.84 0.15 4.70
C ILE A 111 -5.78 0.07 5.80
N THR A 112 -5.39 1.24 6.31
CA THR A 112 -4.58 1.38 7.54
C THR A 112 -5.28 2.33 8.52
N LYS A 113 -4.98 2.17 9.81
CA LYS A 113 -5.47 3.04 10.87
C LYS A 113 -4.45 4.14 11.17
N LEU A 114 -4.89 5.38 11.24
CA LEU A 114 -4.09 6.57 11.56
C LEU A 114 -4.73 7.30 12.73
N GLU A 115 -4.30 6.99 13.96
CA GLU A 115 -4.98 7.46 15.19
C GLU A 115 -4.91 8.99 15.39
N ASP A 116 -3.90 9.65 14.83
CA ASP A 116 -3.66 11.09 14.99
C ASP A 116 -4.11 11.95 13.78
N GLU A 117 -4.84 11.38 12.82
CA GLU A 117 -5.20 12.09 11.58
C GLU A 117 -6.59 12.77 11.67
N PRO A 118 -6.66 14.12 11.66
CA PRO A 118 -7.93 14.84 11.84
C PRO A 118 -8.92 14.62 10.69
N LYS A 119 -8.46 14.23 9.50
CA LYS A 119 -9.33 13.97 8.34
C LYS A 119 -10.06 12.63 8.44
N GLY A 120 -9.56 11.69 9.23
CA GLY A 120 -10.20 10.41 9.46
C GLY A 120 -9.26 9.37 10.06
N HIS A 121 -9.81 8.46 10.86
CA HIS A 121 -9.04 7.41 11.54
C HIS A 121 -8.54 6.31 10.62
N TYR A 122 -9.05 6.22 9.39
CA TYR A 122 -8.66 5.22 8.41
C TYR A 122 -8.19 5.85 7.11
N PHE A 123 -7.21 5.22 6.48
CA PHE A 123 -6.69 5.59 5.18
C PHE A 123 -6.78 4.43 4.19
N ILE A 124 -7.29 4.71 2.99
CA ILE A 124 -7.43 3.80 1.86
C ILE A 124 -6.70 4.39 0.64
N PRO A 125 -5.50 3.87 0.28
CA PRO A 125 -4.73 4.42 -0.84
C PRO A 125 -5.44 4.26 -2.20
N TYR A 126 -6.31 3.25 -2.34
CA TYR A 126 -7.07 2.98 -3.56
C TYR A 126 -8.10 4.07 -3.91
N ALA A 127 -8.53 4.85 -2.93
CA ALA A 127 -9.48 5.95 -3.13
C ALA A 127 -8.85 7.18 -3.80
N LEU A 128 -7.52 7.27 -3.77
CA LEU A 128 -6.79 8.40 -4.32
C LEU A 128 -6.93 8.49 -5.85
N PRO A 129 -6.87 9.70 -6.43
CA PRO A 129 -6.79 9.88 -7.88
C PRO A 129 -5.48 9.32 -8.43
N SER A 130 -5.45 9.05 -9.75
CA SER A 130 -4.19 8.74 -10.44
C SER A 130 -3.33 9.98 -10.61
N TYR A 131 -2.02 9.78 -10.62
CA TYR A 131 -1.04 10.79 -10.89
C TYR A 131 -0.87 10.96 -12.40
N ASN A 132 -1.34 12.10 -12.92
CA ASN A 132 -1.29 12.39 -14.35
C ASN A 132 -0.28 13.50 -14.70
N GLU A 133 0.44 14.02 -13.70
CA GLU A 133 1.35 15.16 -13.88
C GLU A 133 2.79 14.71 -14.13
N PRO A 134 3.60 15.52 -14.85
CA PRO A 134 5.04 15.32 -14.87
C PRO A 134 5.62 15.54 -13.47
N VAL A 135 6.57 14.70 -13.08
CA VAL A 135 7.17 14.70 -11.74
C VAL A 135 7.90 16.00 -11.49
N SER A 136 7.24 16.90 -10.74
CA SER A 136 7.83 18.13 -10.21
C SER A 136 8.40 17.87 -8.82
N ILE A 137 9.24 16.85 -8.68
CA ILE A 137 10.14 16.82 -7.53
C ILE A 137 11.18 17.88 -7.87
N LYS A 138 11.07 19.05 -7.22
CA LYS A 138 12.02 20.17 -7.36
C LYS A 138 13.42 19.60 -7.46
N GLU A 139 13.99 19.73 -8.65
CA GLU A 139 15.21 19.11 -9.15
C GLU A 139 16.21 18.74 -8.05
N THR A 140 16.04 17.55 -7.47
CA THR A 140 17.14 16.93 -6.76
C THR A 140 18.07 16.42 -7.86
N ASN A 141 19.27 17.00 -7.99
CA ASN A 141 20.33 16.53 -8.89
C ASN A 141 20.76 15.06 -8.63
N ALA A 142 20.11 14.37 -7.69
CA ALA A 142 20.33 12.98 -7.34
C ALA A 142 19.43 12.06 -8.18
N LYS A 143 20.02 10.98 -8.70
CA LYS A 143 19.26 9.90 -9.35
C LYS A 143 18.40 9.17 -8.30
N PRO A 144 17.16 8.81 -8.63
CA PRO A 144 16.31 8.06 -7.71
C PRO A 144 16.88 6.67 -7.44
N LEU A 145 16.55 6.13 -6.26
CA LEU A 145 16.62 4.70 -6.01
C LEU A 145 15.48 4.02 -6.78
N LEU A 146 15.77 2.91 -7.45
CA LEU A 146 14.75 2.17 -8.20
C LEU A 146 14.42 0.86 -7.50
N ILE A 147 13.12 0.66 -7.26
CA ILE A 147 12.57 -0.64 -6.90
C ILE A 147 12.00 -1.25 -8.17
N VAL A 148 12.51 -2.40 -8.59
CA VAL A 148 12.11 -3.07 -9.83
C VAL A 148 11.54 -4.45 -9.52
N TRP A 149 10.56 -4.84 -10.33
CA TRP A 149 10.02 -6.19 -10.33
C TRP A 149 10.77 -7.01 -11.37
N ARG A 150 11.40 -8.12 -10.97
CA ARG A 150 12.21 -8.94 -11.88
C ARG A 150 11.84 -10.41 -11.82
N GLU A 151 11.98 -11.06 -12.96
CA GLU A 151 11.98 -12.52 -13.02
C GLU A 151 13.32 -13.07 -12.50
N GLU A 152 13.25 -14.04 -11.58
CA GLU A 152 14.41 -14.65 -10.92
C GLU A 152 15.41 -15.26 -11.91
N LYS A 153 14.94 -15.83 -13.02
CA LYS A 153 15.77 -16.61 -13.95
C LYS A 153 16.39 -15.79 -15.09
N SER A 154 15.73 -14.71 -15.52
CA SER A 154 16.11 -13.97 -16.74
C SER A 154 16.64 -12.56 -16.45
N GLU A 155 16.52 -12.09 -15.19
CA GLU A 155 16.74 -10.70 -14.80
C GLU A 155 15.87 -9.67 -15.55
N GLU A 156 14.87 -10.14 -16.33
CA GLU A 156 13.97 -9.27 -17.08
C GLU A 156 13.16 -8.39 -16.11
N ILE A 157 13.09 -7.09 -16.41
CA ILE A 157 12.25 -6.16 -15.67
C ILE A 157 10.82 -6.32 -16.16
N LEU A 158 9.97 -6.82 -15.27
CA LEU A 158 8.57 -7.05 -15.51
C LEU A 158 7.73 -5.82 -15.13
N PRO A 159 6.50 -5.69 -15.67
CA PRO A 159 5.54 -4.73 -15.15
C PRO A 159 5.33 -4.91 -13.65
N PHE A 160 5.29 -3.78 -12.93
CA PHE A 160 5.05 -3.75 -11.51
C PHE A 160 3.60 -4.19 -11.23
N PRO A 161 3.37 -5.21 -10.38
CA PRO A 161 2.04 -5.75 -10.16
C PRO A 161 1.03 -4.70 -9.68
N THR A 162 -0.16 -4.73 -10.28
CA THR A 162 -1.28 -3.87 -9.86
C THR A 162 -1.64 -4.14 -8.40
N GLY A 163 -1.72 -3.08 -7.59
CA GLY A 163 -2.03 -3.17 -6.15
C GLY A 163 -0.79 -3.24 -5.25
N LEU A 164 0.37 -3.65 -5.77
CA LEU A 164 1.59 -3.76 -4.97
C LEU A 164 2.07 -2.39 -4.44
N PHE A 165 1.92 -1.32 -5.22
CA PHE A 165 2.27 0.03 -4.78
C PHE A 165 1.38 0.52 -3.61
N PRO A 166 0.02 0.57 -3.74
CA PRO A 166 -0.85 0.89 -2.62
C PRO A 166 -0.60 0.04 -1.36
N LEU A 167 -0.35 -1.26 -1.55
CA LEU A 167 -0.04 -2.19 -0.46
C LEU A 167 1.29 -1.85 0.23
N THR A 168 2.31 -1.49 -0.55
CA THR A 168 3.60 -1.00 -0.01
C THR A 168 3.40 0.24 0.83
N ILE A 169 2.54 1.18 0.40
CA ILE A 169 2.20 2.37 1.21
C ILE A 169 1.54 1.98 2.53
N VAL A 170 0.57 1.05 2.52
CA VAL A 170 -0.06 0.53 3.75
C VAL A 170 0.97 -0.10 4.68
N HIS A 171 1.86 -0.94 4.16
CA HIS A 171 2.91 -1.54 4.98
C HIS A 171 3.91 -0.53 5.52
N LEU A 172 4.27 0.51 4.77
CA LEU A 172 5.13 1.60 5.24
C LEU A 172 4.49 2.40 6.38
N LEU A 173 3.19 2.67 6.28
CA LEU A 173 2.41 3.35 7.32
C LEU A 173 2.23 2.50 8.58
N ASN A 174 2.15 1.17 8.43
CA ASN A 174 2.00 0.22 9.53
C ASN A 174 3.34 -0.18 10.19
N GLN A 175 4.50 0.38 9.78
CA GLN A 175 5.78 0.02 10.38
C GLN A 175 5.88 0.53 11.82
N LYS A 176 6.32 -0.36 12.72
CA LYS A 176 6.54 -0.03 14.14
C LYS A 176 7.94 0.50 14.44
N GLU A 177 8.92 0.22 13.56
CA GLU A 177 10.33 0.62 13.76
C GLU A 177 10.53 2.13 13.61
N TYR A 178 9.72 2.78 12.76
CA TYR A 178 9.81 4.21 12.47
C TYR A 178 8.41 4.80 12.34
N ILE A 179 8.26 6.06 12.76
CA ILE A 179 7.01 6.78 12.57
C ILE A 179 6.95 7.24 11.11
N THR A 180 6.02 6.67 10.35
CA THR A 180 5.71 7.09 8.98
C THR A 180 4.38 7.83 8.99
N LYS A 181 4.34 9.04 8.41
CA LYS A 181 3.12 9.85 8.29
C LYS A 181 2.88 10.24 6.84
N ILE A 182 1.62 10.38 6.48
CA ILE A 182 1.24 10.92 5.16
C ILE A 182 1.59 12.41 5.15
N SER A 183 2.30 12.85 4.11
CA SER A 183 2.57 14.27 3.93
C SER A 183 1.27 15.04 3.64
N PRO A 184 1.16 16.31 4.10
CA PRO A 184 0.03 17.16 3.73
C PRO A 184 -0.03 17.36 2.22
N LEU A 185 -1.23 17.61 1.68
CA LEU A 185 -1.43 17.93 0.27
C LEU A 185 -0.89 19.34 -0.01
N THR A 186 0.38 19.46 -0.38
CA THR A 186 1.00 20.69 -0.88
C THR A 186 1.64 20.41 -2.25
N PRO A 187 1.96 21.43 -3.05
CA PRO A 187 2.61 21.23 -4.36
C PRO A 187 3.95 20.47 -4.29
N GLU A 188 4.54 20.35 -3.11
CA GLU A 188 5.82 19.69 -2.87
C GLU A 188 5.67 18.20 -2.53
N TYR A 189 4.44 17.73 -2.30
CA TYR A 189 4.14 16.37 -1.89
C TYR A 189 3.11 15.71 -2.80
N CYS A 190 3.47 14.54 -3.33
CA CYS A 190 2.57 13.69 -4.08
C CYS A 190 1.58 13.00 -3.12
N LYS A 191 0.29 12.98 -3.47
CA LYS A 191 -0.73 12.21 -2.78
C LYS A 191 -1.75 11.65 -3.77
N PHE A 192 -1.32 10.58 -4.43
CA PHE A 192 -2.01 9.90 -5.52
C PHE A 192 -1.89 8.38 -5.35
N ARG A 193 -2.74 7.64 -6.06
CA ARG A 193 -2.81 6.17 -5.96
C ARG A 193 -1.52 5.48 -6.39
N ASP A 194 -0.74 6.14 -7.23
CA ASP A 194 0.49 5.69 -7.87
C ASP A 194 1.69 6.62 -7.61
N ALA A 195 1.51 7.68 -6.80
CA ALA A 195 2.59 8.56 -6.37
C ALA A 195 2.31 9.12 -4.98
N MET A 196 3.18 8.85 -4.01
CA MET A 196 2.93 9.16 -2.60
C MET A 196 4.18 9.73 -1.93
N SER A 197 4.00 10.76 -1.13
CA SER A 197 5.03 11.33 -0.26
C SER A 197 4.73 11.00 1.19
N LEU A 198 5.74 10.47 1.87
CA LEU A 198 5.68 10.04 3.25
C LEU A 198 6.76 10.78 4.05
N LYS A 199 6.38 11.26 5.23
CA LYS A 199 7.31 11.75 6.25
C LYS A 199 7.75 10.57 7.09
N ILE A 200 9.05 10.44 7.31
CA ILE A 200 9.64 9.36 8.10
C ILE A 200 10.49 9.97 9.19
N MET A 201 10.31 9.50 10.42
CA MET A 201 11.06 9.97 11.57
C MET A 201 12.24 9.06 11.90
N PHE A 202 13.46 9.52 11.63
CA PHE A 202 14.70 8.88 12.05
C PHE A 202 15.37 9.68 13.16
N LYS A 203 15.58 9.07 14.34
CA LYS A 203 16.28 9.70 15.48
C LYS A 203 15.76 11.11 15.82
N ARG A 204 14.43 11.30 15.80
CA ARG A 204 13.72 12.60 16.03
C ARG A 204 13.95 13.67 14.95
N LYS A 205 14.49 13.31 13.79
CA LYS A 205 14.47 14.15 12.59
C LYS A 205 13.45 13.62 11.60
N GLU A 206 12.72 14.53 10.99
CA GLU A 206 11.73 14.22 9.96
C GLU A 206 12.39 14.37 8.59
N ASP A 207 12.41 13.29 7.84
CA ASP A 207 12.85 13.27 6.44
C ASP A 207 11.66 12.96 5.53
N THR A 208 11.76 13.29 4.25
CA THR A 208 10.71 12.96 3.27
C THR A 208 11.17 11.85 2.33
N LEU A 209 10.25 10.92 2.08
CA LEU A 209 10.35 9.88 1.07
C LEU A 209 9.25 10.08 0.03
N HIS A 210 9.62 10.31 -1.22
CA HIS A 210 8.69 10.32 -2.35
C HIS A 210 8.81 8.99 -3.09
N LEU A 211 7.68 8.32 -3.31
CA LEU A 211 7.57 7.09 -4.09
C LEU A 211 6.67 7.34 -5.29
N ILE A 212 7.13 6.98 -6.49
CA ILE A 212 6.40 7.20 -7.74
C ILE A 212 6.44 5.92 -8.57
N ASN A 213 5.27 5.35 -8.82
CA ASN A 213 5.13 4.17 -9.67
C ASN A 213 5.19 4.56 -11.15
N ARG A 214 6.18 4.06 -11.87
CA ARG A 214 6.43 4.26 -13.30
C ARG A 214 6.08 3.04 -14.14
N TYR A 215 5.12 2.24 -13.68
CA TYR A 215 4.65 1.00 -14.30
C TYR A 215 5.68 -0.14 -14.32
N THR A 216 6.94 0.07 -14.69
CA THR A 216 7.99 -0.96 -14.64
C THR A 216 8.83 -0.92 -13.37
N ASN A 217 8.75 0.18 -12.63
CA ASN A 217 9.56 0.42 -11.44
C ASN A 217 8.87 1.43 -10.51
N ILE A 218 9.30 1.48 -9.26
CA ILE A 218 9.03 2.59 -8.35
C ILE A 218 10.30 3.44 -8.24
N GLU A 219 10.19 4.71 -8.61
CA GLU A 219 11.19 5.72 -8.34
C GLU A 219 11.05 6.20 -6.89
N VAL A 220 12.17 6.20 -6.18
CA VAL A 220 12.24 6.62 -4.79
C VAL A 220 13.21 7.79 -4.65
N TYR A 221 12.69 8.92 -4.17
CA TYR A 221 13.46 10.11 -3.86
C TYR A 221 13.45 10.36 -2.36
N PHE A 222 14.61 10.57 -1.78
CA PHE A 222 14.78 10.81 -0.36
C PHE A 222 15.48 12.14 -0.13
N THR A 223 14.88 13.01 0.69
CA THR A 223 15.41 14.36 0.95
C THR A 223 16.22 14.47 2.24
N GLY A 224 16.35 13.38 2.99
CA GLY A 224 17.09 13.35 4.25
C GLY A 224 18.60 13.15 4.11
N PRO A 225 19.34 13.16 5.23
CA PRO A 225 20.79 12.96 5.25
C PRO A 225 21.20 11.61 4.69
N THR A 226 22.36 11.56 4.01
CA THR A 226 22.89 10.33 3.41
C THR A 226 23.10 9.19 4.41
N GLN A 227 23.34 9.54 5.68
CA GLN A 227 23.49 8.59 6.79
C GLN A 227 22.22 7.77 7.05
N HIS A 228 21.05 8.25 6.63
CA HIS A 228 19.77 7.55 6.78
C HIS A 228 19.46 6.62 5.60
N PHE A 229 20.21 6.68 4.49
CA PHE A 229 19.96 5.83 3.31
C PHE A 229 19.90 4.33 3.62
N PRO A 230 20.80 3.73 4.44
CA PRO A 230 20.69 2.31 4.77
C PRO A 230 19.40 1.97 5.51
N LEU A 231 18.90 2.89 6.36
CA LEU A 231 17.64 2.71 7.10
C LEU A 231 16.44 2.80 6.17
N VAL A 232 16.43 3.78 5.25
CA VAL A 232 15.40 3.92 4.21
C VAL A 232 15.35 2.67 3.33
N ARG A 233 16.51 2.15 2.92
CA ARG A 233 16.59 0.92 2.12
C ARG A 233 16.02 -0.28 2.86
N LYS A 234 16.43 -0.49 4.12
CA LYS A 234 15.89 -1.58 4.95
C LYS A 234 14.37 -1.47 5.11
N LEU A 235 13.88 -0.25 5.33
CA LEU A 235 12.46 0.05 5.49
C LEU A 235 11.67 -0.30 4.22
N LEU A 236 12.15 0.15 3.06
CA LEU A 236 11.54 -0.13 1.77
C LEU A 236 11.54 -1.62 1.46
N THR A 237 12.67 -2.32 1.66
CA THR A 237 12.79 -3.77 1.42
C THR A 237 11.73 -4.51 2.22
N LYS A 238 11.66 -4.22 3.52
CA LYS A 238 10.71 -4.88 4.40
C LYS A 238 9.26 -4.63 3.98
N ALA A 239 8.92 -3.40 3.60
CA ALA A 239 7.57 -3.08 3.17
C ALA A 239 7.21 -3.76 1.84
N THR A 240 8.12 -3.77 0.87
CA THR A 240 7.90 -4.45 -0.42
C THR A 240 7.82 -5.96 -0.27
N ASP A 241 8.67 -6.57 0.55
CA ASP A 241 8.68 -8.02 0.77
C ASP A 241 7.38 -8.47 1.45
N ASN A 242 6.97 -7.76 2.52
CA ASN A 242 5.67 -8.00 3.15
C ASN A 242 4.50 -7.84 2.16
N SER A 243 4.60 -6.88 1.23
CA SER A 243 3.57 -6.68 0.20
C SER A 243 3.53 -7.83 -0.81
N SER A 244 4.71 -8.32 -1.22
CA SER A 244 4.84 -9.46 -2.13
C SER A 244 4.28 -10.73 -1.50
N ASP A 245 4.62 -10.99 -0.24
CA ASP A 245 4.13 -12.13 0.53
C ASP A 245 2.61 -12.11 0.67
N ALA A 246 2.04 -10.94 1.01
CA ALA A 246 0.60 -10.76 1.15
C ALA A 246 -0.17 -10.93 -0.18
N MET A 247 0.47 -10.75 -1.33
CA MET A 247 -0.09 -11.02 -2.65
C MET A 247 0.23 -12.42 -3.18
N HIS A 248 0.91 -13.26 -2.39
CA HIS A 248 1.42 -14.58 -2.78
C HIS A 248 2.29 -14.56 -4.05
N LEU A 249 3.05 -13.49 -4.22
CA LEU A 249 3.94 -13.29 -5.36
C LEU A 249 5.32 -13.88 -5.04
N LYS A 250 5.77 -14.86 -5.84
CA LYS A 250 7.11 -15.48 -5.72
C LYS A 250 8.18 -14.63 -6.41
N ILE A 251 8.74 -13.61 -5.77
CA ILE A 251 9.72 -12.73 -6.42
C ILE A 251 10.92 -12.37 -5.52
N ILE A 252 12.05 -12.10 -6.19
CA ILE A 252 13.19 -11.34 -5.66
C ILE A 252 12.93 -9.85 -5.88
N THR A 253 12.49 -9.13 -4.84
CA THR A 253 12.46 -7.66 -4.91
C THR A 253 13.91 -7.16 -4.97
N SER A 254 14.33 -6.63 -6.12
CA SER A 254 15.68 -6.08 -6.26
C SER A 254 15.63 -4.56 -6.20
N MET A 255 16.30 -3.99 -5.20
CA MET A 255 16.51 -2.55 -5.07
C MET A 255 17.85 -2.16 -5.65
N HIS A 256 17.82 -1.48 -6.79
CA HIS A 256 19.01 -1.00 -7.47
C HIS A 256 19.22 0.49 -7.19
N LEU A 257 20.38 0.81 -6.60
CA LEU A 257 20.98 2.13 -6.81
C LEU A 257 21.59 2.11 -8.22
N LEU A 258 20.96 2.76 -9.19
CA LEU A 258 21.66 3.16 -10.41
C LEU A 258 22.51 4.39 -10.10
N ALA A 259 23.59 4.19 -9.33
CA ALA A 259 24.61 5.20 -9.12
C ALA A 259 25.48 5.31 -10.38
N LEU A 260 24.99 6.01 -11.40
CA LEU A 260 25.85 6.54 -12.45
C LEU A 260 26.51 7.82 -11.92
N GLN A 261 27.41 7.67 -10.95
CA GLN A 261 28.42 8.69 -10.72
C GLN A 261 29.43 8.56 -11.86
N ARG A 262 29.64 9.67 -12.57
CA ARG A 262 30.60 9.89 -13.66
C ARG A 262 31.56 8.71 -13.90
N GLY A 263 31.23 7.86 -14.86
CA GLY A 263 32.17 6.90 -15.47
C GLY A 263 32.32 5.54 -14.80
N ILE A 264 31.58 5.20 -13.74
CA ILE A 264 31.61 3.84 -13.16
C ILE A 264 30.18 3.32 -13.01
N ALA A 265 29.81 2.36 -13.86
CA ALA A 265 28.59 1.58 -13.67
C ALA A 265 28.88 0.50 -12.63
N ALA A 266 28.44 0.72 -11.39
CA ALA A 266 28.44 -0.32 -10.36
C ALA A 266 26.99 -0.81 -10.16
N THR A 267 26.66 -1.96 -10.74
CA THR A 267 25.43 -2.69 -10.43
C THR A 267 25.66 -3.43 -9.12
N VAL A 268 25.16 -2.88 -8.01
CA VAL A 268 25.16 -3.59 -6.73
C VAL A 268 23.86 -4.41 -6.65
N LEU A 269 23.90 -5.65 -7.16
CA LEU A 269 22.93 -6.68 -6.76
C LEU A 269 23.20 -7.03 -5.30
N LEU A 270 22.15 -7.08 -4.48
CA LEU A 270 22.26 -7.61 -3.11
C LEU A 270 21.27 -8.74 -2.97
N ASP A 271 21.80 -9.96 -3.15
CA ASP A 271 21.21 -11.21 -2.69
C ASP A 271 21.33 -11.31 -1.16
N PRO A 272 20.37 -11.90 -0.44
CA PRO A 272 20.47 -12.08 1.00
C PRO A 272 21.10 -13.44 1.37
N VAL A 273 22.17 -13.91 0.71
CA VAL A 273 22.97 -15.03 1.24
C VAL A 273 24.44 -14.85 0.82
N LYS A 274 25.33 -14.75 1.80
CA LYS A 274 26.79 -14.50 1.74
C LYS A 274 27.21 -13.04 1.59
N MET A 275 27.53 -12.44 2.74
CA MET A 275 28.61 -11.46 2.80
C MET A 275 29.91 -12.12 2.37
N ASP A 276 30.44 -11.74 1.20
CA ASP A 276 31.88 -11.76 0.95
C ASP A 276 32.27 -10.36 0.46
N LEU A 277 33.08 -9.66 1.25
CA LEU A 277 33.70 -8.41 0.85
C LEU A 277 34.71 -8.71 -0.29
N LEU A 278 34.33 -8.43 -1.52
CA LEU A 278 35.30 -8.34 -2.62
C LEU A 278 36.07 -7.02 -2.50
N ARG A 279 37.26 -7.10 -1.89
CA ARG A 279 38.34 -6.11 -2.08
C ARG A 279 38.71 -6.10 -3.56
N VAL A 280 38.46 -4.98 -4.24
CA VAL A 280 39.04 -4.74 -5.57
C VAL A 280 40.42 -4.12 -5.37
N THR A 281 41.47 -4.92 -5.59
CA THR A 281 42.83 -4.43 -5.85
C THR A 281 42.86 -3.77 -7.22
N MET A 282 43.36 -2.53 -7.26
CA MET A 282 43.61 -1.81 -8.52
C MET A 282 44.95 -2.28 -9.10
N GLU A 283 44.94 -2.77 -10.34
CA GLU A 283 46.13 -2.77 -11.19
C GLU A 283 45.94 -1.72 -12.28
N HIS A 284 46.85 -0.75 -12.30
CA HIS A 284 46.99 0.24 -13.36
C HIS A 284 47.74 -0.35 -14.54
N LYS A 285 47.20 -0.16 -15.75
CA LYS A 285 47.99 0.13 -16.95
C LYS A 285 47.15 0.96 -17.90
#